data_AF-A0A5E4QGH7-F1
#
_entry.id   AF-A0A5E4QGH7-F1
#
_cell.length_a   1.000
_cell.length_b   1.000
_cell.length_c   1.000
_cell.angle_alpha   90.00
_cell.angle_beta   90.00
_cell.angle_gamma   90.00
#
_symmetry.space_group_name_H-M   'P 1'
#
loop_
_entity.id
_entity.type
_entity.pdbx_description
1 polymer ?
#
loop_
_entity_poly.entity_id
_entity_poly.type
_entity_poly.pdbx_seq_one_letter_code
_entity_poly.pdbx_strand_id
1 'polypeptide(L)'
;MGEREDYLTSYREFFEHFAATVKPNDQLPVHIPVYLISEAEIPGDVFHWIYEYLERYKCPSSLYLPLQRIILAEVQAIVKKNPNDYILDKGMEVYRPIVLMQTVIARTNDVCLRYLDNSQLDTLPPPQPAFRTVSAAMRNSRRVMEDRHTNIANLEALFGIEVRIFQKFYLFT
;
A
#
# COMPACT_ATOMS: atom_id res chain seq x y z
N MET A 1 14.06 9.76 25.16
CA MET A 1 13.79 10.91 24.27
C MET A 1 14.44 10.74 22.90
N GLY A 2 15.66 10.17 22.79
CA GLY A 2 16.37 10.04 21.50
C GLY A 2 15.71 9.19 20.40
N GLU A 3 15.14 8.02 20.71
CA GLU A 3 14.59 7.12 19.66
C GLU A 3 13.35 7.69 18.95
N ARG A 4 12.56 8.55 19.63
CA ARG A 4 11.34 9.13 19.06
C ARG A 4 11.64 10.23 18.04
N GLU A 5 12.64 11.05 18.32
CA GLU A 5 13.10 12.11 17.42
C GLU A 5 13.82 11.53 16.20
N ASP A 6 14.50 10.39 16.36
CA ASP A 6 15.25 9.70 15.31
C ASP A 6 14.33 9.14 14.21
N TYR A 7 13.25 8.43 14.58
CA TYR A 7 12.34 7.87 13.56
C TYR A 7 11.50 8.93 12.84
N LEU A 8 11.06 9.98 13.55
CA LEU A 8 10.27 11.06 12.93
C LEU A 8 11.11 11.87 11.95
N THR A 9 12.41 12.01 12.22
CA THR A 9 13.35 12.63 11.30
C THR A 9 13.50 11.79 10.03
N SER A 10 13.68 10.47 10.16
CA SER A 10 13.71 9.56 9.00
C SER A 10 12.42 9.63 8.17
N TYR A 11 11.26 9.72 8.82
CA TYR A 11 9.98 9.86 8.12
C TYR A 11 9.86 11.20 7.39
N ARG A 12 10.29 12.29 8.03
CA ARG A 12 10.33 13.62 7.43
C ARG A 12 11.21 13.64 6.17
N GLU A 13 12.43 13.13 6.28
CA GLU A 13 13.37 13.05 5.15
C GLU A 13 12.74 12.33 3.96
N PHE A 14 12.03 11.23 4.23
CA PHE A 14 11.28 10.52 3.19
C PHE A 14 10.20 11.40 2.54
N PHE A 15 9.32 12.04 3.32
CA PHE A 15 8.24 12.85 2.76
C PHE A 15 8.76 14.09 2.01
N GLU A 16 9.82 14.73 2.49
CA GLU A 16 10.48 15.85 1.80
C GLU A 16 11.12 15.40 0.48
N HIS A 17 11.83 14.26 0.49
CA HIS A 17 12.40 13.67 -0.73
C HIS A 17 11.30 13.28 -1.73
N PHE A 18 10.22 12.67 -1.25
CA PHE A 18 9.06 12.32 -2.06
C PHE A 18 8.45 13.57 -2.71
N ALA A 19 8.20 14.63 -1.93
CA ALA A 19 7.61 15.87 -2.44
C ALA A 19 8.48 16.57 -3.48
N ALA A 20 9.80 16.50 -3.34
CA ALA A 20 10.74 17.08 -4.30
C ALA A 20 10.83 16.31 -5.63
N THR A 21 10.49 15.02 -5.63
CA THR A 21 10.71 14.12 -6.77
C THR A 21 9.43 13.70 -7.48
N VAL A 22 8.30 13.70 -6.77
CA VAL A 22 7.01 13.27 -7.30
C VAL A 22 6.55 14.20 -8.41
N LYS A 23 6.04 13.62 -9.50
CA LYS A 23 5.38 14.35 -10.60
C LYS A 23 3.91 13.96 -10.62
N PRO A 24 3.02 14.73 -9.97
CA PRO A 24 1.61 14.34 -9.78
C PRO A 24 0.84 14.12 -11.08
N ASN A 25 1.27 14.78 -12.17
CA ASN A 25 0.65 14.69 -13.49
C ASN A 25 1.23 13.58 -14.38
N ASP A 26 2.30 12.91 -13.94
CA ASP A 26 2.99 11.84 -14.68
C ASP A 26 2.78 10.51 -13.95
N GLN A 27 1.51 10.14 -13.78
CA GLN A 27 1.12 8.87 -13.16
C GLN A 27 1.25 7.76 -14.19
N LEU A 28 2.50 7.34 -14.46
CA LEU A 28 2.74 6.17 -15.26
C LEU A 28 2.19 4.93 -14.56
N PRO A 29 1.55 4.02 -15.29
CA PRO A 29 0.98 2.83 -14.68
C PRO A 29 2.02 2.01 -13.94
N VAL A 30 1.73 1.77 -12.68
CA VAL A 30 2.46 0.82 -11.83
C VAL A 30 1.77 -0.51 -12.08
N HIS A 31 2.29 -1.29 -13.04
CA HIS A 31 1.77 -2.60 -13.45
C HIS A 31 0.22 -2.75 -13.41
N ILE A 32 -0.45 -2.44 -14.52
CA ILE A 32 -1.91 -2.62 -14.59
C ILE A 32 -2.23 -4.11 -14.76
N PRO A 33 -3.06 -4.72 -13.90
CA PRO A 33 -3.55 -6.06 -14.14
C PRO A 33 -4.38 -6.10 -15.42
N VAL A 34 -4.12 -7.11 -16.27
CA VAL A 34 -4.85 -7.32 -17.53
C VAL A 34 -6.27 -7.86 -17.28
N TYR A 35 -6.55 -8.28 -16.04
CA TYR A 35 -7.83 -8.82 -15.61
C TYR A 35 -8.72 -7.75 -14.95
N LEU A 36 -10.00 -8.10 -14.89
CA LEU A 36 -11.07 -7.35 -14.27
C LEU A 36 -11.01 -7.50 -12.74
N ILE A 37 -11.15 -6.42 -11.99
CA ILE A 37 -11.05 -6.43 -10.52
C ILE A 37 -12.46 -6.52 -9.92
N SER A 38 -12.70 -7.49 -9.05
CA SER A 38 -13.92 -7.57 -8.24
C SER A 38 -13.82 -6.72 -6.96
N GLU A 39 -14.95 -6.41 -6.31
CA GLU A 39 -14.93 -5.62 -5.07
C GLU A 39 -14.04 -6.24 -3.97
N ALA A 40 -14.03 -7.57 -3.87
CA ALA A 40 -13.23 -8.30 -2.89
C ALA A 40 -11.71 -8.21 -3.14
N GLU A 41 -11.29 -7.96 -4.39
CA GLU A 41 -9.88 -7.86 -4.78
C GLU A 41 -9.30 -6.45 -4.57
N ILE A 42 -10.17 -5.43 -4.49
CA ILE A 42 -9.77 -4.01 -4.31
C ILE A 42 -8.72 -3.82 -3.22
N PRO A 43 -8.87 -4.36 -1.98
CA PRO A 43 -7.86 -4.13 -0.95
C PRO A 43 -6.47 -4.66 -1.33
N GLY A 44 -6.41 -5.82 -1.97
CA GLY A 44 -5.16 -6.44 -2.40
C GLY A 44 -4.46 -5.63 -3.49
N ASP A 45 -5.20 -5.23 -4.52
CA ASP A 45 -4.67 -4.42 -5.62
C ASP A 45 -4.22 -3.02 -5.13
N VAL A 46 -5.02 -2.39 -4.25
CA VAL A 46 -4.67 -1.11 -3.62
C VAL A 46 -3.35 -1.22 -2.86
N PHE A 47 -3.19 -2.24 -2.01
CA PHE A 47 -1.94 -2.44 -1.26
C PHE A 47 -0.75 -2.70 -2.18
N HIS A 48 -0.94 -3.48 -3.24
CA HIS A 48 0.10 -3.78 -4.21
C HIS A 48 0.57 -2.53 -4.95
N TRP A 49 -0.35 -1.70 -5.46
CA TRP A 49 0.01 -0.46 -6.16
C TRP A 49 0.67 0.56 -5.23
N ILE A 50 0.20 0.69 -3.99
CA ILE A 50 0.85 1.56 -2.99
C ILE A 50 2.29 1.09 -2.76
N TYR A 51 2.48 -0.22 -2.56
CA TYR A 51 3.79 -0.79 -2.33
C TYR A 51 4.73 -0.55 -3.52
N GLU A 52 4.34 -0.97 -4.73
CA GLU A 52 5.16 -0.82 -5.92
C GLU A 52 5.45 0.65 -6.26
N TYR A 53 4.54 1.57 -5.94
CA TYR A 53 4.75 2.99 -6.16
C TYR A 53 5.72 3.60 -5.15
N LEU A 54 5.50 3.39 -3.85
CA LEU A 54 6.32 3.95 -2.78
C LEU A 54 7.72 3.33 -2.70
N GLU A 55 7.88 2.07 -3.14
CA GLU A 55 9.18 1.40 -3.22
C GLU A 55 10.14 2.13 -4.18
N ARG A 56 9.61 2.73 -5.26
CA ARG A 56 10.41 3.55 -6.20
C ARG A 56 11.04 4.77 -5.53
N TYR A 57 10.43 5.25 -4.44
CA TYR A 57 10.89 6.37 -3.63
C TYR A 57 11.59 5.92 -2.34
N LYS A 58 11.91 4.62 -2.21
CA LYS A 58 12.59 4.04 -1.04
C LYS A 58 11.87 4.32 0.27
N CYS A 59 10.54 4.13 0.28
CA CYS A 59 9.74 4.29 1.49
C CYS A 59 10.27 3.42 2.64
N PRO A 60 10.50 4.00 3.84
CA PRO A 60 10.83 3.24 5.04
C PRO A 60 9.84 2.11 5.29
N SER A 61 10.35 0.91 5.61
CA SER A 61 9.51 -0.29 5.76
C SER A 61 8.42 -0.13 6.83
N SER A 62 8.69 0.64 7.88
CA SER A 62 7.76 0.94 8.96
C SER A 62 6.62 1.90 8.57
N LEU A 63 6.74 2.63 7.46
CA LEU A 63 5.71 3.55 6.95
C LEU A 63 4.69 2.87 6.04
N TYR A 64 5.01 1.72 5.43
CA TYR A 64 4.08 1.05 4.51
C TYR A 64 2.73 0.77 5.16
N LEU A 65 2.73 0.09 6.30
CA LEU A 65 1.51 -0.32 6.98
C LEU A 65 0.60 0.87 7.37
N PRO A 66 1.08 1.91 8.08
CA PRO A 66 0.22 3.05 8.42
C PRO A 66 -0.30 3.78 7.18
N LEU A 67 0.55 4.00 6.16
CA LEU A 67 0.13 4.66 4.92
C LEU A 67 -0.90 3.84 4.15
N GLN A 68 -0.65 2.54 3.98
CA GLN A 68 -1.55 1.61 3.28
C GLN A 68 -2.94 1.59 3.90
N ARG A 69 -3.06 1.60 5.23
CA ARG A 69 -4.36 1.65 5.91
C ARG A 69 -5.12 2.94 5.66
N ILE A 70 -4.43 4.07 5.76
CA ILE A 70 -5.04 5.40 5.56
C ILE A 70 -5.51 5.53 4.11
N ILE A 71 -4.64 5.18 3.16
CA ILE A 71 -4.95 5.28 1.73
C ILE A 71 -6.07 4.30 1.36
N LEU A 72 -6.05 3.05 1.85
CA LEU A 72 -7.13 2.10 1.57
C LEU A 72 -8.47 2.61 2.08
N ALA A 73 -8.52 3.13 3.31
CA ALA A 73 -9.76 3.66 3.89
C ALA A 73 -10.30 4.85 3.07
N GLU A 74 -9.43 5.76 2.65
CA GLU A 74 -9.80 6.92 1.84
C GLU A 74 -10.24 6.51 0.42
N VAL A 75 -9.54 5.56 -0.23
CA VAL A 75 -9.91 5.02 -1.55
C VAL A 75 -11.26 4.30 -1.49
N GLN A 76 -11.48 3.44 -0.50
CA GLN A 76 -12.77 2.75 -0.32
C GLN A 76 -13.91 3.75 -0.10
N ALA A 77 -13.68 4.84 0.63
CA ALA A 77 -14.69 5.89 0.81
C ALA A 77 -15.02 6.60 -0.51
N ILE A 78 -14.00 6.90 -1.34
CA ILE A 78 -14.19 7.53 -2.66
C ILE A 78 -14.97 6.59 -3.59
N VAL A 79 -14.56 5.32 -3.67
CA VAL A 79 -15.20 4.32 -4.52
C VAL A 79 -16.66 4.10 -4.13
N LYS A 80 -16.96 4.01 -2.82
CA LYS A 80 -18.34 3.89 -2.32
C LYS A 80 -19.18 5.13 -2.60
N LYS A 81 -18.58 6.32 -2.59
CA LYS A 81 -19.30 7.58 -2.88
C LYS A 81 -19.64 7.72 -4.36
N ASN A 82 -18.73 7.32 -5.25
CA ASN A 82 -18.87 7.49 -6.70
C ASN A 82 -18.70 6.14 -7.45
N PRO A 83 -19.53 5.12 -7.20
CA PRO A 83 -19.32 3.78 -7.75
C PRO A 83 -19.34 3.74 -9.28
N ASN A 84 -20.12 4.63 -9.92
CA ASN A 84 -20.24 4.70 -11.38
C ASN A 84 -18.93 5.06 -12.10
N ASP A 85 -18.05 5.79 -11.43
CA ASP A 85 -16.78 6.25 -12.02
C ASP A 85 -15.76 5.11 -12.10
N TYR A 86 -15.96 4.04 -11.34
CA TYR A 86 -15.05 2.90 -11.25
C TYR A 86 -15.60 1.63 -11.87
N ILE A 87 -16.92 1.41 -11.83
CA ILE A 87 -17.54 0.18 -12.31
C ILE A 87 -17.56 0.14 -13.84
N LEU A 88 -16.98 -0.93 -14.41
CA LEU A 88 -17.03 -1.26 -15.83
C LEU A 88 -18.39 -1.85 -16.22
N ASP A 89 -18.88 -2.82 -15.45
CA ASP A 89 -20.17 -3.49 -15.65
C ASP A 89 -20.90 -3.62 -14.31
N LYS A 90 -22.07 -2.99 -14.21
CA LYS A 90 -22.92 -3.00 -13.00
C LYS A 90 -23.57 -4.35 -12.74
N GLY A 91 -23.74 -5.18 -13.76
CA GLY A 91 -24.31 -6.52 -13.61
C GLY A 91 -23.33 -7.51 -12.97
N MET A 92 -22.02 -7.25 -13.12
CA MET A 92 -20.94 -8.14 -12.65
C MET A 92 -20.14 -7.54 -11.48
N GLU A 93 -20.43 -6.30 -11.06
CA GLU A 93 -19.71 -5.55 -10.01
C GLU A 93 -18.19 -5.48 -10.25
N VAL A 94 -17.81 -5.30 -11.51
CA VAL A 94 -16.42 -5.28 -11.94
C VAL A 94 -15.88 -3.86 -12.06
N TYR A 95 -14.67 -3.63 -11.57
CA TYR A 95 -13.97 -2.35 -11.54
C TYR A 95 -12.98 -2.19 -12.70
N ARG A 96 -12.84 -0.96 -13.20
CA ARG A 96 -11.83 -0.54 -14.20
C ARG A 96 -10.46 -0.42 -13.53
N PRO A 97 -9.49 -1.31 -13.82
CA PRO A 97 -8.21 -1.32 -13.10
C PRO A 97 -7.42 -0.02 -13.25
N ILE A 98 -7.38 0.55 -14.46
CA ILE A 98 -6.62 1.78 -14.75
C ILE A 98 -7.13 2.96 -13.94
N VAL A 99 -8.45 3.16 -13.90
CA VAL A 99 -9.07 4.29 -13.20
C VAL A 99 -8.88 4.14 -11.69
N LEU A 100 -9.02 2.91 -11.17
CA LEU A 100 -8.80 2.63 -9.76
C LEU A 100 -7.34 2.85 -9.37
N MET A 101 -6.38 2.35 -10.15
CA MET A 101 -4.95 2.55 -9.94
C MET A 101 -4.60 4.04 -9.97
N GLN A 102 -5.05 4.81 -10.96
CA GLN A 102 -4.82 6.27 -11.01
C GLN A 102 -5.35 6.97 -9.75
N THR A 103 -6.53 6.57 -9.29
CA THR A 103 -7.09 7.10 -8.04
C THR A 103 -6.23 6.75 -6.83
N VAL A 104 -5.73 5.51 -6.75
CA VAL A 104 -4.83 5.06 -5.67
C VAL A 104 -3.53 5.86 -5.68
N ILE A 105 -2.91 6.05 -6.85
CA ILE A 105 -1.66 6.79 -6.98
C ILE A 105 -1.87 8.27 -6.64
N ALA A 106 -2.91 8.90 -7.17
CA ALA A 106 -3.28 10.27 -6.82
C ALA A 106 -3.47 10.42 -5.31
N ARG A 107 -4.20 9.48 -4.69
CA ARG A 107 -4.44 9.50 -3.25
C ARG A 107 -3.20 9.25 -2.42
N THR A 108 -2.32 8.38 -2.89
CA THR A 108 -1.01 8.14 -2.25
C THR A 108 -0.19 9.42 -2.25
N ASN A 109 -0.15 10.15 -3.37
CA ASN A 109 0.51 11.45 -3.44
C ASN A 109 -0.08 12.44 -2.43
N ASP A 110 -1.41 12.60 -2.40
CA ASP A 110 -2.09 13.50 -1.48
C ASP A 110 -1.76 13.19 -0.01
N VAL A 111 -1.78 11.92 0.36
CA VAL A 111 -1.48 11.48 1.73
C VAL A 111 -0.02 11.72 2.06
N CYS A 112 0.92 11.36 1.19
CA CYS A 112 2.35 11.62 1.42
C CYS A 112 2.65 13.12 1.54
N LEU A 113 2.04 13.96 0.70
CA LEU A 113 2.21 15.43 0.76
C LEU A 113 1.57 16.03 2.02
N ARG A 114 0.49 15.44 2.55
CA ARG A 114 -0.13 15.86 3.82
C ARG A 114 0.83 15.74 5.00
N TYR A 115 1.70 14.73 5.00
CA TYR A 115 2.66 14.48 6.08
C TYR A 115 3.90 15.38 6.07
N LEU A 116 3.98 16.35 5.14
CA LEU A 116 4.91 17.48 5.25
C LEU A 116 4.55 18.40 6.44
N ASP A 117 3.28 18.41 6.85
CA ASP A 117 2.83 19.11 8.05
C ASP A 117 3.27 18.33 9.31
N ASN A 118 4.05 19.00 10.17
CA ASN A 118 4.57 18.43 11.41
C ASN A 118 3.46 17.92 12.34
N SER A 119 2.32 18.60 12.37
CA SER A 119 1.18 18.20 13.21
C SER A 119 0.60 16.85 12.76
N GLN A 120 0.65 16.58 11.45
CA GLN A 120 0.24 15.31 10.87
C GLN A 120 1.32 14.25 11.07
N LEU A 121 2.59 14.60 10.85
CA LEU A 121 3.71 13.68 11.00
C LEU A 121 3.77 13.07 12.42
N ASP A 122 3.51 13.88 13.45
CA ASP A 122 3.49 13.44 14.84
C ASP A 122 2.39 12.42 15.16
N THR A 123 1.39 12.28 14.29
CA THR A 123 0.33 11.25 14.43
C THR A 123 0.78 9.87 13.97
N LEU A 124 1.89 9.76 13.23
CA LEU A 124 2.36 8.49 12.72
C LEU A 124 2.95 7.62 13.84
N PRO A 125 2.64 6.31 13.84
CA PRO A 125 3.13 5.42 14.87
C PRO A 125 4.65 5.22 14.75
N PRO A 126 5.34 4.96 15.87
CA PRO A 126 6.74 4.56 15.85
C PRO A 126 6.91 3.24 15.07
N PRO A 127 8.11 2.95 14.56
CA PRO A 127 8.42 1.69 13.90
C PRO A 127 8.07 0.50 14.80
N GLN A 128 7.29 -0.44 14.27
CA GLN A 128 7.06 -1.70 14.98
C GLN A 128 8.33 -2.56 14.93
N PRO A 129 8.59 -3.41 15.94
CA PRO A 129 9.71 -4.33 15.92
C PRO A 129 9.67 -5.19 14.66
N ALA A 130 10.70 -5.08 13.81
CA ALA A 130 10.77 -5.87 12.59
C ALA A 130 11.12 -7.33 12.94
N PHE A 131 10.23 -8.25 12.60
CA PHE A 131 10.58 -9.68 12.59
C PHE A 131 11.48 -9.96 11.39
N ARG A 132 12.62 -10.62 11.63
CA ARG A 132 13.47 -11.09 10.53
C ARG A 132 12.74 -12.22 9.80
N THR A 133 12.26 -11.94 8.61
CA THR A 133 11.70 -12.94 7.70
C THR A 133 12.65 -13.15 6.52
N VAL A 134 12.73 -14.39 6.04
CA VAL A 134 13.49 -14.74 4.84
C VAL A 134 12.55 -15.52 3.95
N SER A 135 12.38 -15.02 2.72
CA SER A 135 11.59 -15.67 1.68
C SER A 135 12.51 -15.91 0.49
N ALA A 136 12.45 -17.10 -0.06
CA ALA A 136 13.25 -17.49 -1.22
C ALA A 136 12.37 -18.32 -2.15
N ALA A 137 12.42 -17.99 -3.44
CA ALA A 137 11.80 -18.77 -4.50
C ALA A 137 12.90 -19.35 -5.39
N MET A 138 12.74 -20.61 -5.81
CA MET A 138 13.72 -21.29 -6.65
C MET A 138 13.09 -21.64 -8.00
N ARG A 139 13.65 -21.06 -9.06
CA ARG A 139 13.28 -21.38 -10.45
C ARG A 139 13.79 -22.78 -10.80
N ASN A 140 13.08 -23.83 -10.38
CA ASN A 140 13.47 -25.23 -10.54
C ASN A 140 13.42 -25.67 -12.03
N SER A 141 14.39 -25.24 -12.82
CA SER A 141 14.53 -25.49 -14.27
C SER A 141 13.36 -25.02 -15.15
N ARG A 142 12.39 -24.28 -14.60
CA ARG A 142 11.26 -23.68 -15.34
C ARG A 142 11.73 -22.54 -16.24
N ARG A 143 11.03 -22.34 -17.36
CA ARG A 143 11.31 -21.25 -18.33
C ARG A 143 11.05 -19.85 -17.73
N VAL A 144 10.03 -19.72 -16.88
CA VAL A 144 9.63 -18.47 -16.22
C VAL A 144 9.43 -18.73 -14.74
N MET A 145 9.82 -17.78 -13.88
CA MET A 145 9.51 -17.80 -12.45
C MET A 145 8.11 -17.21 -12.28
N GLU A 146 7.13 -18.07 -11.97
CA GLU A 146 5.74 -17.68 -11.72
C GLU A 146 5.50 -17.31 -10.25
N ASP A 147 6.33 -17.86 -9.35
CA ASP A 147 6.25 -17.63 -7.91
C ASP A 147 6.45 -16.14 -7.59
N ARG A 148 5.44 -15.54 -6.95
CA ARG A 148 5.52 -14.21 -6.34
C ARG A 148 5.38 -14.39 -4.82
N HIS A 149 6.24 -13.74 -4.05
CA HIS A 149 6.17 -13.76 -2.60
C HIS A 149 6.00 -12.34 -2.06
N THR A 150 5.17 -12.20 -1.03
CA THR A 150 4.97 -10.95 -0.31
C THR A 150 5.16 -11.23 1.17
N ASN A 151 6.03 -10.46 1.82
CA ASN A 151 6.26 -10.58 3.26
C ASN A 151 5.34 -9.61 4.00
N ILE A 152 4.31 -10.16 4.65
CA ILE A 152 3.39 -9.39 5.49
C ILE A 152 3.89 -9.47 6.93
N ALA A 153 4.39 -8.36 7.47
CA ALA A 153 4.95 -8.32 8.81
C ALA A 153 3.89 -8.47 9.92
N ASN A 154 2.67 -7.95 9.70
CA ASN A 154 1.57 -7.99 10.65
C ASN A 154 0.24 -7.97 9.88
N LEU A 155 -0.38 -9.15 9.71
CA LEU A 155 -1.60 -9.31 8.92
C LEU A 155 -2.79 -8.67 9.65
N GLU A 156 -2.82 -8.82 10.96
CA GLU A 156 -3.92 -8.37 11.82
C GLU A 156 -3.99 -6.85 11.84
N ALA A 157 -2.84 -6.17 11.95
CA ALA A 157 -2.78 -4.73 11.85
C ALA A 157 -3.15 -4.23 10.45
N LEU A 158 -2.82 -4.97 9.39
CA LEU A 158 -3.15 -4.59 8.00
C LEU A 158 -4.66 -4.58 7.75
N PHE A 159 -5.37 -5.59 8.27
CA PHE A 159 -6.83 -5.72 8.11
C PHE A 159 -7.64 -5.17 9.30
N GLY A 160 -6.98 -4.57 10.29
CA GLY A 160 -7.66 -4.02 11.49
C GLY A 160 -8.37 -5.08 12.33
N ILE A 161 -7.86 -6.31 12.35
CA ILE A 161 -8.44 -7.42 13.10
C ILE A 161 -8.04 -7.28 14.58
N GLU A 162 -9.03 -7.20 15.47
CA GLU A 162 -8.79 -7.29 16.91
C GLU A 162 -8.41 -8.72 17.30
N VAL A 163 -7.13 -8.93 17.64
CA VAL A 163 -6.62 -10.25 18.03
C VAL A 163 -7.21 -10.64 19.38
N ARG A 164 -8.26 -11.47 19.37
CA ARG A 164 -8.78 -12.09 20.60
C ARG A 164 -7.96 -13.32 21.02
N ILE A 165 -7.25 -13.96 20.08
CA ILE A 165 -6.44 -15.16 20.29
C ILE A 165 -5.30 -15.14 19.24
N PHE A 166 -4.06 -15.49 19.61
CA PHE A 166 -2.95 -15.69 18.67
C PHE A 166 -3.38 -16.63 17.53
N GLN A 167 -3.63 -16.10 16.34
CA GLN A 167 -3.94 -16.89 15.14
C GLN A 167 -2.72 -16.90 14.21
N LYS A 168 -2.21 -18.09 13.92
CA LYS A 168 -1.18 -18.28 12.91
C LYS A 168 -1.88 -18.45 11.56
N PHE A 169 -1.71 -17.49 10.67
CA PHE A 169 -2.16 -17.62 9.29
C PHE A 169 -1.06 -18.30 8.47
N TYR A 170 -1.37 -19.46 7.91
CA TYR A 170 -0.52 -20.13 6.93
C TYR A 170 -1.13 -19.87 5.55
N LEU A 171 -0.45 -19.11 4.71
CA LEU A 171 -0.73 -19.11 3.27
C LEU A 171 -0.04 -20.33 2.68
N PHE A 172 -0.83 -21.27 2.16
CA PHE A 172 -0.35 -22.32 1.28
C PHE A 172 -0.56 -21.83 -0.16
N THR A 173 0.54 -21.65 -0.90
CA THR A 173 0.56 -21.50 -2.36
C THR A 173 0.79 -22.84 -3.02
#